data_AF-A0A258RUA5-F1
#
_entry.id   AF-A0A258RUA5-F1
#
_cell.length_a   1.000
_cell.length_b   1.000
_cell.length_c   1.000
_cell.angle_alpha   90.00
_cell.angle_beta   90.00
_cell.angle_gamma   90.00
#
_symmetry.space_group_name_H-M   'P 1'
#
loop_
_entity.id
_entity.type
_entity.pdbx_description
1 polymer ?
#
loop_
_entity_poly.entity_id
_entity_poly.type
_entity_poly.pdbx_seq_one_letter_code
_entity_poly.pdbx_strand_id
1 'polypeptide(L)'
;MALVFFAAASSAFANTPPIPPPDPDRLAVAQRLVDALPLEAAVGDGFGSNGIAAEVADNAVAWFAIQSPEDRDENLKSVFYEKVKIESRTRVTAAIGDARASLSSLYARQLSERELMGAETFALTPEGKAFLLVQLSQDVGLRHLVSIFLYQRTFPELPRLLQSSRESSAILKKINRAQ
;
A
#
# COMPACT_ATOMS: atom_id res chain seq x y z
N MET A 1 -29.64 -11.85 18.55
CA MET A 1 -30.12 -11.87 17.16
C MET A 1 -29.90 -10.50 16.54
N ALA A 2 -28.75 -10.28 15.91
CA ALA A 2 -28.44 -9.06 15.16
C ALA A 2 -27.49 -9.42 14.02
N LEU A 3 -28.01 -10.14 13.03
CA LEU A 3 -27.32 -10.59 11.81
C LEU A 3 -28.25 -10.32 10.63
N VAL A 4 -28.57 -9.05 10.35
CA VAL A 4 -29.42 -8.68 9.19
C VAL A 4 -28.97 -7.36 8.51
N PHE A 5 -27.72 -6.91 8.68
CA PHE A 5 -27.24 -5.70 7.97
C PHE A 5 -26.14 -5.93 6.94
N PHE A 6 -25.54 -7.12 6.83
CA PHE A 6 -24.48 -7.39 5.85
C PHE A 6 -24.97 -7.89 4.47
N ALA A 7 -26.27 -8.19 4.30
CA ALA A 7 -26.78 -8.81 3.07
C ALA A 7 -27.33 -7.79 2.03
N ALA A 8 -27.51 -6.52 2.38
CA ALA A 8 -28.16 -5.54 1.49
C ALA A 8 -27.18 -4.72 0.63
N ALA A 9 -25.87 -4.84 0.83
CA ALA A 9 -24.87 -4.13 0.01
C ALA A 9 -24.40 -4.94 -1.21
N SER A 10 -24.57 -6.27 -1.22
CA SER A 10 -24.08 -7.14 -2.29
C SER A 10 -24.87 -7.04 -3.59
N SER A 11 -26.10 -6.53 -3.58
CA SER A 11 -26.95 -6.46 -4.77
C SER A 11 -26.78 -5.19 -5.61
N ALA A 12 -26.19 -4.12 -5.06
CA ALA A 12 -25.99 -2.87 -5.79
C ALA A 12 -24.72 -2.87 -6.66
N PHE A 13 -23.70 -3.65 -6.30
CA PHE A 13 -22.46 -3.78 -7.07
C PHE A 13 -22.51 -4.86 -8.15
N ALA A 14 -23.50 -5.76 -8.12
CA ALA A 14 -23.59 -6.87 -9.07
C ALA A 14 -24.00 -6.44 -10.50
N ASN A 15 -24.50 -5.21 -10.69
CA ASN A 15 -25.04 -4.73 -11.97
C ASN A 15 -24.37 -3.47 -12.54
N THR A 16 -23.24 -3.02 -12.00
CA THR A 16 -22.46 -1.99 -12.69
C THR A 16 -21.77 -2.59 -13.89
N PRO A 17 -21.92 -2.03 -15.10
CA PRO A 17 -21.17 -2.48 -16.26
C PRO A 17 -19.67 -2.49 -15.94
N PRO A 18 -18.91 -3.49 -16.39
CA PRO A 18 -17.47 -3.50 -16.20
C PRO A 18 -16.90 -2.21 -16.79
N ILE A 19 -16.01 -1.57 -16.03
CA ILE A 19 -15.38 -0.33 -16.48
C ILE A 19 -14.62 -0.64 -17.78
N PRO A 20 -14.92 0.04 -18.90
CA PRO A 20 -14.28 -0.25 -20.18
C PRO A 20 -12.75 -0.08 -20.06
N PRO A 21 -11.92 -0.77 -20.85
CA PRO A 21 -10.49 -0.55 -20.83
C PRO A 21 -10.16 0.91 -21.21
N PRO A 22 -9.07 1.49 -20.69
CA PRO A 22 -8.62 2.81 -21.13
C PRO A 22 -8.22 2.75 -22.60
N ASP A 23 -8.34 3.90 -23.26
CA ASP A 23 -7.85 4.12 -24.61
C ASP A 23 -6.35 3.81 -24.70
N PRO A 24 -5.91 2.91 -25.61
CA PRO A 24 -4.53 2.48 -25.71
C PRO A 24 -3.52 3.62 -25.93
N ASP A 25 -3.89 4.62 -26.73
CA ASP A 25 -2.98 5.72 -27.06
C ASP A 25 -2.78 6.62 -25.84
N ARG A 26 -3.87 6.92 -25.12
CA ARG A 26 -3.81 7.64 -23.84
C ARG A 26 -3.10 6.84 -22.76
N LEU A 27 -3.26 5.51 -22.74
CA LEU A 27 -2.54 4.65 -21.80
C LEU A 27 -1.03 4.73 -22.03
N ALA A 28 -0.58 4.72 -23.29
CA ALA A 28 0.83 4.84 -23.63
C ALA A 28 1.41 6.20 -23.19
N VAL A 29 0.68 7.31 -23.36
CA VAL A 29 1.12 8.62 -22.84
C VAL A 29 1.14 8.65 -21.32
N ALA A 30 0.10 8.10 -20.66
CA ALA A 30 0.01 8.05 -19.22
C ALA A 30 1.12 7.20 -18.58
N GLN A 31 1.57 6.13 -19.24
CA GLN A 31 2.73 5.34 -18.82
C GLN A 31 4.00 6.20 -18.80
N ARG A 32 4.28 6.93 -19.88
CA ARG A 32 5.46 7.82 -19.92
C ARG A 32 5.41 8.92 -18.87
N LEU A 33 4.23 9.51 -18.64
CA LEU A 33 4.04 10.46 -17.54
C LEU A 33 4.40 9.82 -16.20
N VAL A 34 3.84 8.65 -15.89
CA VAL A 34 4.11 7.93 -14.62
C VAL A 34 5.59 7.58 -14.49
N ASP A 35 6.27 7.22 -15.57
CA ASP A 35 7.70 6.96 -15.62
C ASP A 35 8.55 8.21 -15.35
N ALA A 36 8.05 9.39 -15.71
CA ALA A 36 8.70 10.66 -15.39
C ALA A 36 8.49 11.12 -13.93
N LEU A 37 7.51 10.56 -13.20
CA LEU A 37 7.23 10.95 -11.82
C LEU A 37 8.31 10.45 -10.85
N PRO A 38 8.72 11.25 -9.84
CA PRO A 38 9.73 10.87 -8.86
C PRO A 38 9.16 9.96 -7.74
N LEU A 39 8.42 8.90 -8.09
CA LEU A 39 7.67 8.07 -7.15
C LEU A 39 8.56 7.40 -6.08
N GLU A 40 9.72 6.89 -6.48
CA GLU A 40 10.67 6.24 -5.58
C GLU A 40 11.26 7.23 -4.58
N ALA A 41 11.52 8.46 -4.99
CA ALA A 41 12.00 9.50 -4.08
C ALA A 41 10.88 10.02 -3.17
N ALA A 42 9.66 10.17 -3.70
CA ALA A 42 8.51 10.68 -2.95
C ALA A 42 7.97 9.69 -1.91
N VAL A 43 8.07 8.40 -2.19
CA VAL A 43 7.42 7.34 -1.42
C VAL A 43 8.41 6.35 -0.80
N GLY A 44 9.54 6.12 -1.48
CA GLY A 44 10.58 5.19 -1.04
C GLY A 44 11.59 5.79 -0.06
N ASP A 45 11.54 7.10 0.22
CA ASP A 45 12.41 7.69 1.23
C ASP A 45 12.11 7.13 2.65
N GLY A 46 13.06 7.28 3.57
CA GLY A 46 12.99 6.66 4.90
C GLY A 46 11.76 7.06 5.73
N PHE A 47 11.17 8.23 5.50
CA PHE A 47 9.97 8.68 6.21
C PHE A 47 8.69 8.17 5.53
N GLY A 48 8.60 8.28 4.20
CA GLY A 48 7.48 7.79 3.40
C GLY A 48 7.32 6.27 3.50
N SER A 49 8.42 5.54 3.30
CA SER A 49 8.44 4.07 3.37
C SER A 49 8.10 3.54 4.77
N ASN A 50 8.53 4.25 5.82
CA ASN A 50 8.18 3.88 7.20
C ASN A 50 6.69 4.07 7.48
N GLY A 51 6.08 5.16 7.00
CA GLY A 51 4.65 5.41 7.15
C GLY A 51 3.79 4.36 6.45
N ILE A 52 4.13 4.02 5.21
CA ILE A 52 3.41 2.99 4.43
C ILE A 52 3.56 1.60 5.06
N ALA A 53 4.78 1.26 5.50
CA ALA A 53 4.99 -0.02 6.17
C ALA A 53 4.26 -0.11 7.51
N ALA A 54 4.10 1.00 8.23
CA ALA A 54 3.29 1.07 9.45
C ALA A 54 1.80 0.81 9.14
N GLU A 55 1.25 1.42 8.09
CA GLU A 55 -0.13 1.16 7.65
C GLU A 55 -0.35 -0.31 7.26
N VAL A 56 0.64 -0.93 6.59
CA VAL A 56 0.61 -2.38 6.28
C VAL A 56 0.64 -3.22 7.56
N ALA A 57 1.44 -2.82 8.55
CA ALA A 57 1.51 -3.51 9.83
C ALA A 57 0.22 -3.38 10.64
N ASP A 58 -0.44 -2.21 10.62
CA ASP A 58 -1.77 -2.02 11.24
C ASP A 58 -2.82 -2.95 10.62
N ASN A 59 -2.86 -3.01 9.28
CA ASN A 59 -3.75 -3.93 8.56
C ASN A 59 -3.43 -5.40 8.86
N ALA A 60 -2.16 -5.76 9.03
CA ALA A 60 -1.76 -7.10 9.41
C ALA A 60 -2.19 -7.44 10.85
N VAL A 61 -2.10 -6.49 11.79
CA VAL A 61 -2.60 -6.67 13.16
C VAL A 61 -4.12 -6.87 13.17
N ALA A 62 -4.86 -6.14 12.33
CA ALA A 62 -6.29 -6.36 12.15
C ALA A 62 -6.60 -7.76 11.61
N TRP A 63 -5.85 -8.23 10.61
CA TRP A 63 -5.93 -9.61 10.13
C TRP A 63 -5.64 -10.63 11.24
N PHE A 64 -4.59 -10.42 12.04
CA PHE A 64 -4.24 -11.28 13.17
C PHE A 64 -5.39 -11.36 14.19
N ALA A 65 -6.00 -10.22 14.54
CA ALA A 65 -7.13 -10.18 15.48
C ALA A 65 -8.35 -10.98 14.98
N ILE A 66 -8.52 -11.12 13.67
CA ILE A 66 -9.58 -11.94 13.05
C ILE A 66 -9.19 -13.43 13.05
N GLN A 67 -7.94 -13.77 12.76
CA GLN A 67 -7.48 -15.16 12.63
C GLN A 67 -7.22 -15.86 13.97
N SER A 68 -6.86 -15.11 15.01
CA SER A 68 -6.57 -15.65 16.35
C SER A 68 -7.20 -14.76 17.43
N PRO A 69 -8.54 -14.67 17.51
CA PRO A 69 -9.24 -13.79 18.45
C PRO A 69 -8.99 -14.13 19.92
N GLU A 70 -8.53 -15.34 20.22
CA GLU A 70 -8.12 -15.80 21.54
C GLU A 70 -6.77 -15.23 22.01
N ASP A 71 -5.88 -14.86 21.07
CA ASP A 71 -4.55 -14.35 21.38
C ASP A 71 -4.60 -12.87 21.79
N ARG A 72 -4.83 -12.62 23.09
CA ARG A 72 -4.89 -11.28 23.70
C ARG A 72 -3.55 -10.72 24.17
N ASP A 73 -2.45 -11.35 23.80
CA ASP A 73 -1.12 -10.95 24.25
C ASP A 73 -0.63 -9.69 23.51
N GLU A 74 -0.60 -8.56 24.22
CA GLU A 74 -0.11 -7.29 23.67
C GLU A 74 1.37 -7.32 23.27
N ASN A 75 2.19 -8.13 23.95
CA ASN A 75 3.60 -8.31 23.55
C ASN A 75 3.71 -9.04 22.21
N LEU A 76 2.86 -10.06 21.99
CA LEU A 76 2.79 -10.76 20.70
C LEU A 76 2.37 -9.80 19.59
N LYS A 77 1.33 -9.00 19.82
CA LYS A 77 0.86 -7.97 18.87
C LYS A 77 1.96 -7.00 18.50
N SER A 78 2.66 -6.46 19.50
CA SER A 78 3.75 -5.49 19.29
C SER A 78 4.91 -6.09 18.49
N VAL A 79 5.34 -7.30 18.85
CA VAL A 79 6.40 -8.01 18.11
C VAL A 79 5.98 -8.31 16.68
N PHE A 80 4.73 -8.74 16.48
CA PHE A 80 4.20 -9.02 15.14
C PHE A 80 4.12 -7.77 14.28
N TYR A 81 3.60 -6.66 14.83
CA TYR A 81 3.57 -5.37 14.17
C TYR A 81 4.96 -4.96 13.67
N GLU A 82 5.98 -4.99 14.54
CA GLU A 82 7.33 -4.58 14.15
C GLU A 82 7.94 -5.50 13.09
N LYS A 83 7.73 -6.83 13.19
CA LYS A 83 8.20 -7.77 12.18
C LYS A 83 7.56 -7.52 10.81
N VAL A 84 6.25 -7.27 10.77
CA VAL A 84 5.56 -6.95 9.51
C VAL A 84 6.06 -5.62 8.95
N LYS A 85 6.24 -4.61 9.79
CA LYS A 85 6.75 -3.29 9.36
C LYS A 85 8.16 -3.41 8.75
N ILE A 86 9.04 -4.19 9.37
CA ILE A 86 10.40 -4.44 8.86
C ILE A 86 10.36 -5.21 7.54
N GLU A 87 9.62 -6.32 7.47
CA GLU A 87 9.50 -7.12 6.24
C GLU A 87 8.95 -6.28 5.09
N SER A 88 7.89 -5.51 5.35
CA SER A 88 7.23 -4.69 4.33
C SER A 88 8.16 -3.62 3.75
N ARG A 89 9.02 -2.99 4.57
CA ARG A 89 9.98 -1.99 4.07
C ARG A 89 10.88 -2.52 2.96
N THR A 90 11.25 -3.80 3.02
CA THR A 90 12.11 -4.42 1.99
C THR A 90 11.42 -4.57 0.63
N ARG A 91 10.08 -4.44 0.59
CA ARG A 91 9.24 -4.67 -0.59
C ARG A 91 8.63 -3.39 -1.16
N VAL A 92 8.86 -2.22 -0.54
CA VAL A 92 8.25 -0.93 -0.94
C VAL A 92 8.54 -0.57 -2.40
N THR A 93 9.79 -0.68 -2.86
CA THR A 93 10.15 -0.37 -4.26
C THR A 93 9.38 -1.24 -5.25
N ALA A 94 9.19 -2.52 -4.94
CA ALA A 94 8.43 -3.42 -5.79
C ALA A 94 6.93 -3.06 -5.79
N ALA A 95 6.37 -2.63 -4.64
CA ALA A 95 5.00 -2.15 -4.56
C ALA A 95 4.78 -0.83 -5.32
N ILE A 96 5.77 0.07 -5.34
CA ILE A 96 5.75 1.27 -6.19
C ILE A 96 5.69 0.85 -7.66
N GLY A 97 6.48 -0.15 -8.07
CA GLY A 97 6.44 -0.73 -9.41
C GLY A 97 5.05 -1.21 -9.83
N ASP A 98 4.34 -1.92 -8.96
CA ASP A 98 2.96 -2.37 -9.23
C ASP A 98 1.97 -1.19 -9.29
N ALA A 99 2.15 -0.19 -8.43
CA ALA A 99 1.30 0.99 -8.38
C ALA A 99 1.37 1.81 -9.68
N ARG A 100 2.50 1.78 -10.40
CA ARG A 100 2.68 2.49 -11.69
C ARG A 100 1.59 2.10 -12.70
N ALA A 101 1.28 0.82 -12.84
CA ALA A 101 0.26 0.37 -13.80
C ALA A 101 -1.14 0.91 -13.48
N SER A 102 -1.50 0.90 -12.19
CA SER A 102 -2.78 1.47 -11.73
C SER A 102 -2.85 2.98 -11.92
N LEU A 103 -1.75 3.70 -11.65
CA LEU A 103 -1.67 5.14 -11.88
C LEU A 103 -1.79 5.49 -13.36
N SER A 104 -1.10 4.76 -14.24
CA SER A 104 -1.20 4.98 -15.69
C SER A 104 -2.62 4.73 -16.19
N SER A 105 -3.28 3.66 -15.72
CA SER A 105 -4.67 3.42 -16.09
C SER A 105 -5.61 4.50 -15.54
N LEU A 106 -5.37 5.02 -14.33
CA LEU A 106 -6.17 6.08 -13.74
C LEU A 106 -6.06 7.38 -14.56
N TYR A 107 -4.83 7.80 -14.85
CA TYR A 107 -4.58 9.02 -15.62
C TYR A 107 -5.12 8.94 -17.05
N ALA A 108 -4.96 7.79 -17.73
CA ALA A 108 -5.52 7.60 -19.08
C ALA A 108 -7.05 7.72 -19.15
N ARG A 109 -7.73 7.46 -18.03
CA ARG A 109 -9.20 7.57 -17.90
C ARG A 109 -9.66 8.99 -17.57
N GLN A 110 -8.87 9.72 -16.80
CA GLN A 110 -9.25 11.01 -16.23
C GLN A 110 -8.77 12.20 -17.05
N LEU A 111 -7.68 12.04 -17.79
CA LEU A 111 -7.04 13.11 -18.53
C LEU A 111 -7.14 12.88 -20.04
N SER A 112 -7.22 13.99 -20.77
CA SER A 112 -7.03 14.01 -22.22
C SER A 112 -5.57 13.78 -22.58
N GLU A 113 -5.32 13.34 -23.81
CA GLU A 113 -3.96 13.15 -24.33
C GLU A 113 -3.12 14.44 -24.23
N ARG A 114 -3.73 15.60 -24.51
CA ARG A 114 -3.06 16.90 -24.39
C ARG A 114 -2.64 17.22 -22.96
N GLU A 115 -3.50 16.94 -21.98
CA GLU A 115 -3.17 17.14 -20.57
C GLU A 115 -2.05 16.20 -20.12
N LEU A 116 -2.10 14.93 -20.55
CA LEU A 116 -1.06 13.95 -20.27
C LEU A 116 0.30 14.37 -20.82
N MET A 117 0.36 14.78 -22.10
CA MET A 117 1.61 15.26 -22.72
C MET A 117 2.13 16.55 -22.06
N GLY A 118 1.23 17.47 -21.69
CA GLY A 118 1.60 18.69 -20.98
C GLY A 118 2.19 18.38 -19.60
N ALA A 119 1.56 17.48 -18.84
CA ALA A 119 2.05 17.01 -17.56
C ALA A 119 3.38 16.25 -17.70
N GLU A 120 3.54 15.40 -18.72
CA GLU A 120 4.78 14.67 -19.03
C GLU A 120 5.92 15.67 -19.28
N THR A 121 5.67 16.66 -20.14
CA THR A 121 6.65 17.71 -20.47
C THR A 121 7.08 18.47 -19.21
N PHE A 122 6.14 18.84 -18.35
CA PHE A 122 6.44 19.51 -17.08
C PHE A 122 7.21 18.59 -16.12
N ALA A 123 6.78 17.33 -15.96
CA ALA A 123 7.43 16.37 -15.08
C ALA A 123 8.89 16.07 -15.47
N LEU A 124 9.26 16.31 -16.72
CA LEU A 124 10.64 16.15 -17.20
C LEU A 124 11.53 17.35 -16.87
N THR A 125 10.99 18.53 -16.56
CA THR A 125 11.80 19.71 -16.21
C THR A 125 12.35 19.63 -14.78
N PRO A 126 13.47 20.31 -14.46
CA PRO A 126 14.00 20.37 -13.09
C PRO A 126 12.98 20.93 -12.08
N GLU A 127 12.30 22.01 -12.45
CA GLU A 127 11.29 22.67 -11.61
C GLU A 127 10.08 21.77 -11.39
N GLY A 128 9.64 21.06 -12.44
CA GLY A 128 8.54 20.12 -12.34
C GLY A 128 8.86 18.93 -11.46
N LYS A 129 10.07 18.37 -11.55
CA LYS A 129 10.53 17.29 -10.65
C LYS A 129 10.56 17.74 -9.20
N ALA A 130 11.09 18.94 -8.92
CA ALA A 130 11.15 19.48 -7.56
C ALA A 130 9.74 19.72 -6.99
N PHE A 131 8.84 20.31 -7.79
CA PHE A 131 7.45 20.52 -7.42
C PHE A 131 6.72 19.20 -7.14
N LEU A 132 6.83 18.24 -8.06
CA LEU A 132 6.16 16.93 -7.96
C LEU A 132 6.69 16.12 -6.79
N LEU A 133 7.99 16.20 -6.48
CA LEU A 133 8.54 15.52 -5.31
C LEU A 133 7.85 15.99 -4.02
N VAL A 134 7.68 17.30 -3.84
CA VAL A 134 7.01 17.86 -2.67
C VAL A 134 5.54 17.43 -2.64
N GLN A 135 4.82 17.55 -3.76
CA GLN A 135 3.40 17.19 -3.84
C GLN A 135 3.17 15.69 -3.58
N LEU A 136 3.86 14.83 -4.33
CA LEU A 136 3.69 13.38 -4.24
C LEU A 136 4.15 12.83 -2.89
N SER A 137 5.15 13.45 -2.25
CA SER A 137 5.57 13.04 -0.91
C SER A 137 4.47 13.24 0.13
N GLN A 138 3.54 14.19 -0.09
CA GLN A 138 2.42 14.49 0.80
C GLN A 138 1.10 13.84 0.36
N ASP A 139 1.09 13.18 -0.79
CA ASP A 139 -0.12 12.61 -1.38
C ASP A 139 -0.57 11.36 -0.61
N VAL A 140 -1.67 11.50 0.13
CA VAL A 140 -2.28 10.42 0.91
C VAL A 140 -2.85 9.32 0.01
N GLY A 141 -3.38 9.68 -1.16
CA GLY A 141 -3.94 8.73 -2.11
C GLY A 141 -2.87 7.83 -2.71
N LEU A 142 -1.72 8.40 -3.09
CA LEU A 142 -0.56 7.66 -3.58
C LEU A 142 -0.02 6.72 -2.50
N ARG A 143 0.15 7.21 -1.26
CA ARG A 143 0.63 6.39 -0.14
C ARG A 143 -0.29 5.20 0.12
N HIS A 144 -1.61 5.43 0.12
CA HIS A 144 -2.59 4.37 0.30
C HIS A 144 -2.61 3.38 -0.87
N LEU A 145 -2.47 3.85 -2.11
CA LEU A 145 -2.36 2.95 -3.27
C LEU A 145 -1.14 2.03 -3.14
N VAL A 146 0.02 2.58 -2.76
CA VAL A 146 1.24 1.80 -2.54
C VAL A 146 1.09 0.87 -1.33
N SER A 147 0.38 1.27 -0.27
CA SER A 147 0.12 0.41 0.90
C SER A 147 -0.72 -0.82 0.53
N ILE A 148 -1.69 -0.69 -0.38
CA ILE A 148 -2.49 -1.82 -0.89
C ILE A 148 -1.60 -2.85 -1.59
N PHE A 149 -0.78 -2.41 -2.55
CA PHE A 149 0.14 -3.30 -3.26
C PHE A 149 1.19 -3.89 -2.34
N LEU A 150 1.68 -3.10 -1.38
CA LEU A 150 2.63 -3.58 -0.39
C LEU A 150 2.01 -4.65 0.50
N TYR A 151 0.78 -4.44 0.97
CA TYR A 151 0.04 -5.43 1.74
C TYR A 151 -0.16 -6.72 0.94
N GLN A 152 -0.56 -6.65 -0.33
CA GLN A 152 -0.69 -7.83 -1.19
C GLN A 152 0.62 -8.63 -1.30
N ARG A 153 1.76 -7.93 -1.37
CA ARG A 153 3.08 -8.57 -1.40
C ARG A 153 3.50 -9.15 -0.05
N THR A 154 3.11 -8.53 1.06
CA THR A 154 3.46 -8.98 2.42
C THR A 154 2.50 -10.06 2.93
N PHE A 155 1.25 -10.08 2.45
CA PHE A 155 0.17 -10.94 2.93
C PHE A 155 0.54 -12.44 3.00
N PRO A 156 1.21 -13.02 1.98
CA PRO A 156 1.61 -14.43 2.03
C PRO A 156 2.59 -14.77 3.17
N GLU A 157 3.33 -13.79 3.69
CA GLU A 157 4.30 -13.96 4.77
C GLU A 157 3.69 -13.89 6.17
N LEU A 158 2.48 -13.33 6.30
CA LEU A 158 1.89 -13.05 7.62
C LEU A 158 1.82 -14.29 8.53
N PRO A 159 1.44 -15.49 8.05
CA PRO A 159 1.44 -16.69 8.89
C PRO A 159 2.84 -17.03 9.44
N ARG A 160 3.88 -16.95 8.60
CA ARG A 160 5.27 -17.21 9.00
C ARG A 160 5.76 -16.18 10.00
N LEU A 161 5.47 -14.91 9.77
CA LEU A 161 5.83 -13.82 10.67
C LEU A 161 5.12 -13.95 12.02
N LEU A 162 3.83 -14.31 12.03
CA LEU A 162 3.06 -14.54 13.26
C LEU A 162 3.64 -15.69 14.08
N GLN A 163 3.98 -16.82 13.44
CA GLN A 163 4.61 -17.94 14.11
C GLN A 163 5.94 -17.54 14.74
N SER A 164 6.79 -16.84 14.00
CA SER A 164 8.06 -16.32 14.52
C SER A 164 7.83 -15.31 15.66
N SER A 165 6.77 -14.51 15.64
CA SER A 165 6.42 -13.58 16.72
C SER A 165 5.99 -14.30 18.00
N ARG A 166 5.28 -15.42 17.90
CA ARG A 166 4.92 -16.26 19.06
C ARG A 166 6.17 -16.78 19.76
N GLU A 167 7.15 -17.24 19.00
CA GLU A 167 8.45 -17.69 19.54
C GLU A 167 9.19 -16.55 20.25
N SER A 168 9.30 -15.39 19.60
CA SER A 168 9.95 -14.22 20.19
C SER A 168 9.22 -13.70 21.44
N SER A 169 7.89 -13.64 21.45
CA SER A 169 7.10 -13.23 22.62
C SER A 169 7.29 -14.20 23.80
N ALA A 170 7.33 -15.52 23.53
CA ALA A 170 7.57 -16.52 24.55
C ALA A 170 8.96 -16.37 25.22
N ILE A 171 9.99 -16.01 24.44
CA ILE A 171 11.33 -15.72 24.97
C ILE A 171 11.31 -14.47 25.86
N LEU A 172 10.71 -13.38 25.40
CA LEU A 172 10.61 -12.13 26.16
C LEU A 172 9.90 -12.33 27.50
N LYS A 173 8.81 -13.12 27.52
CA LYS A 173 8.10 -13.48 28.76
C LYS A 173 8.96 -14.26 29.75
N LYS A 174 9.88 -15.12 29.28
CA LYS A 174 10.79 -15.87 30.15
C LYS A 174 11.84 -14.94 30.77
N ILE A 175 12.38 -14.01 29.99
CA ILE A 175 13.38 -13.03 30.46
C ILE A 175 12.77 -12.11 31.53
N ASN A 176 11.57 -11.58 31.30
CA ASN A 176 10.89 -10.67 32.24
C ASN A 176 10.45 -11.34 33.54
N ARG A 177 10.42 -12.68 33.62
CA ARG A 177 10.12 -13.43 34.85
C ARG A 177 11.37 -13.78 35.67
N ALA A 178 12.56 -13.66 35.07
CA ALA A 178 13.83 -13.95 35.71
C ALA A 178 14.51 -12.70 36.31
N GLN A 179 13.92 -11.53 36.08
CA GLN A 179 14.26 -10.24 36.69
C GLN A 179 13.31 -9.97 37.85
#